data_AF-A0A354DMG4-F1
#
_entry.id   AF-A0A354DMG4-F1
#
_cell.length_a   1.000
_cell.length_b   1.000
_cell.length_c   1.000
_cell.angle_alpha   90.00
_cell.angle_beta   90.00
_cell.angle_gamma   90.00
#
_symmetry.space_group_name_H-M   'P 1'
#
loop_
_entity.id
_entity.type
_entity.pdbx_description
1 polymer ?
#
loop_
_entity_poly.entity_id
_entity_poly.type
_entity_poly.pdbx_seq_one_letter_code
_entity_poly.pdbx_strand_id
1 'polypeptide(L)'
;MSKVKFYYGEKIPLEMHKVRIVQKLNLPPIEQRLEAIQEAGNNTFLLKNRDVFMDMLTDSGVNAMSDRQQAAMLEADDSYAGSETFTKLENKVKEIFGTEYFLPAHQGRACENIISQTYVSPGTIVPMNYHFTTTKAHITMEGGTVEEICTDEGFRTDSSCSFKGNLD
;
A
#
# COMPACT_ATOMS: atom_id res chain seq x y z
N MET A 1 13.61 -0.74 -24.20
CA MET A 1 12.24 -1.27 -24.23
C MET A 1 11.74 -1.30 -25.68
N SER A 2 11.24 -2.43 -26.15
CA SER A 2 10.65 -2.56 -27.49
C SER A 2 9.39 -1.70 -27.60
N LYS A 3 9.38 -0.74 -28.54
CA LYS A 3 8.21 0.10 -28.81
C LYS A 3 7.26 -0.64 -29.76
N VAL A 4 6.20 -1.22 -29.22
CA VAL A 4 5.11 -1.76 -30.04
C VAL A 4 4.13 -0.62 -30.35
N LYS A 5 3.79 -0.45 -31.63
CA LYS A 5 2.82 0.55 -32.10
C LYS A 5 1.52 -0.19 -32.41
N PHE A 6 0.49 0.02 -31.61
CA PHE A 6 -0.83 -0.56 -31.89
C PHE A 6 -1.48 0.14 -33.08
N TYR A 7 -2.46 -0.53 -33.70
CA TYR A 7 -3.21 0.00 -34.85
C TYR A 7 -3.79 1.41 -34.59
N TYR A 8 -4.21 1.68 -33.35
CA TYR A 8 -4.73 2.97 -32.90
C TYR A 8 -3.65 4.06 -32.70
N GLY A 9 -2.38 3.77 -32.98
CA GLY A 9 -1.27 4.73 -32.87
C GLY A 9 -0.76 4.95 -31.44
N GLU A 10 -1.52 4.52 -30.43
CA GLU A 10 -1.13 4.59 -29.03
C GLU A 10 -0.01 3.60 -28.68
N LYS A 11 0.85 4.04 -27.75
CA LYS A 11 1.88 3.20 -27.14
C LYS A 11 1.34 2.72 -25.80
N ILE A 12 0.79 1.52 -25.78
CA ILE A 12 0.36 0.88 -24.54
C ILE A 12 1.58 0.14 -23.96
N PRO A 13 1.93 0.34 -22.68
CA PRO A 13 2.97 -0.45 -22.04
C PRO A 13 2.59 -1.93 -22.09
N LEU A 14 3.57 -2.80 -22.31
CA LEU A 14 3.35 -4.25 -22.34
C LEU A 14 3.73 -4.84 -20.99
N GLU A 15 2.87 -5.72 -20.47
CA GLU A 15 3.21 -6.54 -19.31
C GLU A 15 4.40 -7.44 -19.64
N MET A 16 5.52 -7.20 -18.95
CA MET A 16 6.75 -7.98 -19.12
C MET A 16 6.78 -9.24 -18.25
N HIS A 17 5.61 -9.74 -17.84
CA HIS A 17 5.43 -10.94 -17.02
C HIS A 17 4.28 -11.79 -17.57
N LYS A 18 4.31 -13.09 -17.29
CA LYS A 18 3.26 -14.04 -17.70
C LYS A 18 2.37 -14.35 -16.51
N VAL A 19 1.06 -14.42 -16.74
CA VAL A 19 0.10 -14.91 -15.75
C VAL A 19 0.43 -16.37 -15.42
N ARG A 20 0.63 -16.68 -14.13
CA ARG A 20 1.03 -18.01 -13.65
C ARG A 20 -0.06 -18.71 -12.85
N ILE A 21 -0.70 -17.98 -11.94
CA ILE A 21 -1.79 -18.43 -11.08
C ILE A 21 -2.96 -17.46 -11.30
N VAL A 22 -4.19 -17.98 -11.40
CA VAL A 22 -5.39 -17.19 -11.65
C VAL A 22 -6.42 -17.40 -10.55
N GLN A 23 -7.13 -16.32 -10.19
CA GLN A 23 -8.34 -16.36 -9.39
C GLN A 23 -9.54 -16.14 -10.31
N LYS A 24 -10.56 -16.99 -10.20
CA LYS A 24 -11.77 -16.87 -11.02
C LYS A 24 -12.56 -15.63 -10.60
N LEU A 25 -12.92 -14.81 -11.57
CA LEU A 25 -13.82 -13.66 -11.39
C LEU A 25 -15.25 -14.05 -11.78
N ASN A 26 -16.21 -13.39 -11.15
CA ASN A 26 -17.61 -13.45 -11.51
C ASN A 26 -18.12 -12.01 -11.66
N LEU A 27 -18.85 -11.73 -12.73
CA LEU A 27 -19.55 -10.45 -12.91
C LEU A 27 -21.02 -10.67 -12.58
N PRO A 28 -21.51 -10.25 -11.40
CA PRO A 28 -22.91 -10.44 -11.04
C PRO A 28 -23.83 -9.62 -11.97
N PRO A 29 -25.04 -10.12 -12.26
CA PRO A 29 -26.09 -9.34 -12.93
C PRO A 29 -26.33 -7.98 -12.25
N ILE A 30 -26.86 -7.02 -13.00
CA ILE A 30 -27.08 -5.66 -12.48
C ILE A 30 -28.04 -5.63 -11.29
N GLU A 31 -29.04 -6.51 -11.28
CA GLU A 31 -30.04 -6.65 -10.24
C GLU A 31 -29.39 -7.12 -8.92
N GLN A 32 -28.54 -8.14 -8.98
CA GLN A 32 -27.81 -8.64 -7.81
C GLN A 32 -26.83 -7.61 -7.25
N ARG A 33 -26.20 -6.79 -8.11
CA ARG A 33 -25.32 -5.70 -7.67
C ARG A 33 -26.10 -4.63 -6.92
N LEU A 34 -27.31 -4.30 -7.38
CA LEU A 34 -28.19 -3.34 -6.72
C LEU A 34 -28.66 -3.84 -5.35
N GLU A 35 -29.06 -5.12 -5.27
CA GLU A 35 -29.44 -5.74 -3.99
C GLU A 35 -28.26 -5.75 -3.02
N ALA A 36 -27.08 -6.19 -3.46
CA ALA A 36 -25.88 -6.26 -2.63
C ALA A 36 -25.45 -4.90 -2.06
N ILE A 37 -25.48 -3.83 -2.87
CA ILE A 37 -25.10 -2.49 -2.39
C ILE A 37 -26.16 -1.90 -1.45
N GLN A 38 -27.45 -2.21 -1.65
CA GLN A 38 -28.51 -1.80 -0.73
C GLN A 38 -28.41 -2.53 0.61
N GLU A 39 -28.13 -3.84 0.62
CA GLU A 39 -27.86 -4.61 1.84
C GLU A 39 -26.63 -4.09 2.59
N ALA A 40 -25.61 -3.65 1.86
CA ALA A 40 -24.41 -3.01 2.40
C ALA A 40 -24.65 -1.55 2.86
N GLY A 41 -25.89 -1.06 2.87
CA GLY A 41 -26.23 0.30 3.30
C GLY A 41 -25.65 1.38 2.39
N ASN A 42 -25.48 1.09 1.10
CA ASN A 42 -24.79 1.92 0.11
C ASN A 42 -23.34 2.27 0.47
N ASN A 43 -22.68 1.43 1.28
CA ASN A 43 -21.27 1.58 1.64
C ASN A 43 -20.45 0.44 1.03
N THR A 44 -19.52 0.76 0.13
CA THR A 44 -18.68 -0.23 -0.54
C THR A 44 -17.76 -1.00 0.42
N PHE A 45 -17.40 -0.44 1.58
CA PHE A 45 -16.64 -1.16 2.61
C PHE A 45 -17.40 -2.35 3.22
N LEU A 46 -18.72 -2.38 3.09
CA LEU A 46 -19.58 -3.44 3.60
C LEU A 46 -19.97 -4.47 2.53
N LEU A 47 -19.53 -4.28 1.28
CA LEU A 47 -19.73 -5.27 0.22
C LEU A 47 -18.90 -6.53 0.49
N LYS A 48 -19.47 -7.68 0.14
CA LYS A 48 -18.74 -8.96 0.13
C LYS A 48 -18.00 -9.08 -1.19
N ASN A 49 -16.73 -9.44 -1.16
CA ASN A 49 -15.89 -9.52 -2.36
C ASN A 49 -16.45 -10.47 -3.45
N ARG A 50 -17.20 -11.52 -3.09
CA ARG A 50 -17.88 -12.39 -4.07
C ARG A 50 -18.85 -11.66 -5.01
N ASP A 51 -19.34 -10.50 -4.56
CA ASP A 51 -20.31 -9.64 -5.28
C ASP A 51 -19.58 -8.49 -6.01
N VAL A 52 -18.25 -8.46 -5.98
CA VAL A 52 -17.38 -7.46 -6.61
C VAL A 52 -16.61 -8.13 -7.77
N PHE A 53 -16.73 -7.56 -8.98
CA PHE A 53 -16.01 -8.08 -10.15
C PHE A 53 -14.55 -7.60 -10.20
N MET A 54 -14.35 -6.31 -9.92
CA MET A 54 -13.05 -5.67 -9.91
C MET A 54 -12.93 -4.86 -8.62
N ASP A 55 -12.15 -5.35 -7.68
CA ASP A 55 -11.91 -4.69 -6.39
C ASP A 55 -10.78 -3.67 -6.54
N MET A 56 -11.15 -2.40 -6.56
CA MET A 56 -10.24 -1.25 -6.60
C MET A 56 -10.29 -0.44 -5.30
N LEU A 57 -10.72 -1.06 -4.19
CA LEU A 57 -10.86 -0.37 -2.90
C LEU A 57 -9.51 0.11 -2.36
N THR A 58 -8.47 -0.70 -2.54
CA THR A 58 -7.12 -0.42 -2.06
C THR A 58 -6.08 -1.22 -2.85
N ASP A 59 -4.84 -0.76 -2.85
CA ASP A 59 -3.64 -1.47 -3.30
C ASP A 59 -2.92 -2.20 -2.15
N SER A 60 -3.39 -2.04 -0.91
CA SER A 60 -2.78 -2.60 0.30
C SER A 60 -3.04 -4.10 0.44
N GLY A 61 -2.01 -4.91 0.18
CA GLY A 61 -2.03 -6.35 0.46
C GLY A 61 -2.81 -7.21 -0.56
N VAL A 62 -3.29 -6.61 -1.65
CA VAL A 62 -4.06 -7.29 -2.71
C VAL A 62 -3.25 -7.54 -3.98
N ASN A 63 -1.91 -7.55 -3.86
CA ASN A 63 -0.99 -7.72 -4.98
C ASN A 63 -0.85 -9.19 -5.39
N ALA A 64 -0.66 -9.43 -6.69
CA ALA A 64 -0.30 -10.76 -7.19
C ALA A 64 1.21 -11.02 -6.96
N MET A 65 1.52 -12.06 -6.18
CA MET A 65 2.91 -12.49 -5.96
C MET A 65 3.44 -13.31 -7.15
N SER A 66 4.74 -13.18 -7.42
CA SER A 66 5.47 -14.03 -8.38
C SER A 66 5.56 -15.48 -7.90
N ASP A 67 5.86 -16.39 -8.82
CA ASP A 67 6.15 -17.80 -8.53
C ASP A 67 7.32 -17.98 -7.54
N ARG A 68 8.35 -17.12 -7.64
CA ARG A 68 9.49 -17.12 -6.70
C ARG A 68 9.08 -16.73 -5.28
N GLN A 69 8.19 -15.75 -5.13
CA GLN A 69 7.66 -15.37 -3.82
C GLN A 69 6.80 -16.49 -3.23
N GLN A 70 5.97 -17.14 -4.06
CA GLN A 70 5.19 -18.31 -3.65
C GLN A 70 6.07 -19.48 -3.21
N ALA A 71 7.16 -19.76 -3.94
CA ALA A 71 8.13 -20.79 -3.55
C ALA A 71 8.85 -20.44 -2.24
N ALA A 72 9.26 -19.18 -2.06
CA ALA A 72 9.94 -18.74 -0.84
C ALA A 72 9.08 -18.93 0.42
N MET A 73 7.75 -18.79 0.32
CA MET A 73 6.85 -19.08 1.45
C MET A 73 6.86 -20.54 1.89
N LEU A 74 7.21 -21.48 1.00
CA LEU A 74 7.30 -22.91 1.33
C LEU A 74 8.64 -23.30 1.96
N GLU A 75 9.62 -22.39 1.94
CA GLU A 75 10.99 -22.58 2.46
C GLU A 75 11.28 -21.66 3.65
N ALA A 76 10.25 -21.03 4.23
CA ALA A 76 10.41 -20.13 5.35
C ALA A 76 10.87 -20.86 6.61
N ASP A 77 11.86 -20.29 7.30
CA ASP A 77 12.28 -20.70 8.64
C ASP A 77 11.41 -20.00 9.70
N ASP A 78 10.53 -20.77 10.34
CA ASP A 78 9.55 -20.32 11.35
C ASP A 78 10.12 -20.32 12.79
N SER A 79 11.45 -20.37 12.94
CA SER A 79 12.10 -20.31 14.24
C SER A 79 11.74 -19.04 15.02
N TYR A 80 11.45 -19.20 16.31
CA TYR A 80 11.04 -18.09 17.19
C TYR A 80 12.12 -17.00 17.37
N ALA A 81 13.39 -17.39 17.33
CA ALA A 81 14.53 -16.49 17.39
C ALA A 81 15.63 -17.01 16.46
N GLY A 82 16.33 -16.09 15.78
CA GLY A 82 17.41 -16.44 14.86
C GLY A 82 16.96 -17.02 13.52
N SER A 83 15.74 -16.70 13.06
CA SER A 83 15.22 -17.17 11.77
C SER A 83 16.13 -16.74 10.60
N GLU A 84 16.50 -17.68 9.74
CA GLU A 84 17.22 -17.40 8.50
C GLU A 84 16.39 -16.52 7.54
N THR A 85 15.06 -16.60 7.61
CA THR A 85 14.16 -15.72 6.85
C THR A 85 14.30 -14.26 7.28
N PHE A 86 14.44 -14.02 8.59
CA PHE A 86 14.69 -12.68 9.12
C PHE A 86 16.02 -12.13 8.61
N THR A 87 17.11 -12.89 8.74
CA THR A 87 18.45 -12.47 8.32
C THR A 87 18.51 -12.17 6.83
N LYS A 88 17.81 -12.94 5.99
CA LYS A 88 17.67 -12.66 4.55
C LYS A 88 17.00 -11.31 4.30
N LEU A 89 15.91 -11.00 5.02
CA LEU A 89 15.21 -9.73 4.90
C LEU A 89 16.05 -8.55 5.41
N GLU A 90 16.67 -8.69 6.58
CA GLU A 90 17.55 -7.69 7.19
C GLU A 90 18.69 -7.30 6.22
N ASN A 91 19.39 -8.29 5.67
CA ASN A 91 20.47 -8.07 4.72
C ASN A 91 19.98 -7.34 3.46
N LYS A 92 18.79 -7.68 2.95
CA LYS A 92 18.22 -7.03 1.78
C LYS A 92 17.78 -5.60 2.05
N VAL A 93 17.19 -5.33 3.22
CA VAL A 93 16.83 -3.98 3.67
C VAL A 93 18.09 -3.12 3.80
N LYS A 94 19.15 -3.64 4.42
CA LYS A 94 20.45 -2.95 4.52
C LYS A 94 21.08 -2.69 3.16
N GLU A 95 21.01 -3.63 2.23
CA GLU A 95 21.50 -3.46 0.85
C GLU A 95 20.76 -2.34 0.10
N ILE A 96 19.43 -2.28 0.20
CA ILE A 96 18.60 -1.33 -0.55
C ILE A 96 18.61 0.06 0.09
N PHE A 97 18.47 0.13 1.41
CA PHE A 97 18.25 1.39 2.14
C PHE A 97 19.47 1.88 2.91
N GLY A 98 20.50 1.05 3.09
CA GLY A 98 21.72 1.43 3.82
C GLY A 98 21.52 1.58 5.33
N THR A 99 20.40 1.12 5.89
CA THR A 99 20.09 1.26 7.32
C THR A 99 20.89 0.26 8.15
N GLU A 100 21.49 0.71 9.24
CA GLU A 100 22.24 -0.17 10.15
C GLU A 100 21.33 -1.14 10.90
N TYR A 101 20.18 -0.65 11.36
CA TYR A 101 19.22 -1.41 12.15
C TYR A 101 17.92 -1.67 11.38
N PHE A 102 17.31 -2.82 11.65
CA PHE A 102 16.03 -3.22 11.08
C PHE A 102 15.16 -3.87 12.16
N LEU A 103 13.91 -3.42 12.27
CA LEU A 103 12.90 -4.01 13.15
C LEU A 103 11.67 -4.36 12.31
N PRO A 104 11.36 -5.65 12.08
CA PRO A 104 10.19 -6.05 11.32
C PRO A 104 8.92 -5.79 12.14
N ALA A 105 7.85 -5.43 11.44
CA ALA A 105 6.50 -5.36 11.99
C ALA A 105 5.52 -6.00 11.00
N HIS A 106 4.32 -6.33 11.46
CA HIS A 106 3.34 -7.03 10.62
C HIS A 106 2.84 -6.18 9.44
N GLN A 107 2.83 -4.84 9.56
CA GLN A 107 2.50 -3.89 8.47
C GLN A 107 2.87 -2.45 8.86
N GLY A 108 2.65 -1.49 7.94
CA GLY A 108 3.02 -0.08 8.10
C GLY A 108 2.55 0.58 9.41
N ARG A 109 1.27 0.45 9.78
CA ARG A 109 0.75 1.10 11.00
C ARG A 109 1.41 0.67 12.30
N ALA A 110 1.95 -0.55 12.36
CA ALA A 110 2.70 -1.00 13.52
C ALA A 110 4.08 -0.34 13.61
N CYS A 111 4.73 -0.12 12.47
CA CYS A 111 5.94 0.69 12.40
C CYS A 111 5.65 2.13 12.88
N GLU A 112 4.56 2.73 12.37
CA GLU A 112 4.13 4.08 12.77
C GLU A 112 3.85 4.19 14.26
N ASN A 113 3.22 3.18 14.86
CA ASN A 113 2.97 3.14 16.29
C ASN A 113 4.28 3.13 17.11
N ILE A 114 5.22 2.24 16.75
CA ILE A 114 6.50 2.13 17.45
C ILE A 114 7.27 3.45 17.36
N ILE A 115 7.33 4.05 16.16
CA ILE A 115 8.00 5.34 15.93
C ILE A 115 7.32 6.45 16.75
N SER A 116 6.00 6.53 16.71
CA SER A 116 5.26 7.59 17.41
C SER A 116 5.44 7.48 18.93
N GLN A 117 5.28 6.29 19.51
CA GLN A 117 5.50 6.06 20.95
C GLN A 117 6.93 6.36 21.40
N THR A 118 7.91 6.24 20.50
CA THR A 118 9.32 6.46 20.82
C THR A 118 9.69 7.95 20.73
N TYR A 119 9.15 8.68 19.76
CA TYR A 119 9.63 10.02 19.41
C TYR A 119 8.63 11.15 19.63
N VAL A 120 7.33 10.87 19.76
CA VAL A 120 6.30 11.89 19.96
C VAL A 120 6.03 12.05 21.46
N SER A 121 5.93 13.30 21.88
CA SER A 121 5.49 13.68 23.23
C SER A 121 4.40 14.74 23.14
N PRO A 122 3.60 14.95 24.21
CA PRO A 122 2.57 15.98 24.21
C PRO A 122 3.11 17.35 23.78
N GLY A 123 2.47 17.96 22.79
CA GLY A 123 2.89 19.24 22.21
C GLY A 123 3.95 19.14 21.09
N THR A 124 4.39 17.94 20.73
CA THR A 124 5.25 17.72 19.55
C THR A 124 4.50 18.09 18.28
N ILE A 125 5.14 18.87 17.41
CA ILE A 125 4.61 19.23 16.10
C ILE A 125 5.37 18.42 15.04
N VAL A 126 4.67 17.59 14.27
CA VAL A 126 5.24 16.76 13.21
C VAL A 126 4.88 17.35 11.84
N PRO A 127 5.85 17.95 11.11
CA PRO A 127 5.60 18.46 9.77
C PRO A 127 5.50 17.32 8.75
N MET A 128 4.53 17.39 7.83
CA MET A 128 4.33 16.41 6.76
C MET A 128 3.89 17.08 5.45
N ASN A 129 4.26 16.49 4.31
CA ASN A 129 3.81 16.93 2.97
C ASN A 129 2.39 16.48 2.63
N TYR A 130 1.85 15.57 3.43
CA TYR A 130 0.45 15.34 3.69
C TYR A 130 0.43 14.18 4.71
N HIS A 131 -0.61 14.08 5.53
CA HIS A 131 -0.69 12.94 6.42
C HIS A 131 -1.32 11.73 5.73
N PHE A 132 -0.87 10.54 6.10
CA PHE A 132 -1.68 9.34 5.95
C PHE A 132 -2.51 9.12 7.24
N THR A 133 -3.67 8.48 7.09
CA THR A 133 -4.70 8.46 8.14
C THR A 133 -4.21 7.78 9.42
N THR A 134 -3.54 6.64 9.33
CA THR A 134 -2.99 5.94 10.51
C THR A 134 -1.80 6.68 11.10
N THR A 135 -0.94 7.31 10.29
CA THR A 135 0.20 8.09 10.77
C THR A 135 -0.26 9.24 11.65
N LYS A 136 -1.23 10.04 11.20
CA LYS A 136 -1.82 11.13 11.99
C LYS A 136 -2.46 10.60 13.27
N ALA A 137 -3.19 9.50 13.18
CA ALA A 137 -3.82 8.89 14.34
C ALA A 137 -2.79 8.53 15.44
N HIS A 138 -1.68 7.88 15.07
CA HIS A 138 -0.62 7.53 16.03
C HIS A 138 0.07 8.77 16.63
N ILE A 139 0.36 9.80 15.83
CA ILE A 139 0.95 11.05 16.34
C ILE A 139 0.01 11.74 17.33
N THR A 140 -1.28 11.86 16.99
CA THR A 140 -2.27 12.51 17.86
C THR A 140 -2.58 11.72 19.12
N MET A 141 -2.47 10.39 19.08
CA MET A 141 -2.65 9.51 20.23
C MET A 141 -1.59 9.76 21.31
N GLU A 142 -0.35 10.09 20.91
CA GLU A 142 0.75 10.47 21.81
C GLU A 142 0.73 11.97 22.20
N GLY A 143 -0.32 12.69 21.84
CA GLY A 143 -0.50 14.11 22.17
C GLY A 143 0.26 15.09 21.26
N GLY A 144 0.80 14.62 20.13
CA GLY A 144 1.37 15.47 19.10
C GLY A 144 0.32 16.05 18.15
N THR A 145 0.73 17.01 17.33
CA THR A 145 -0.06 17.55 16.21
C THR A 145 0.69 17.35 14.89
N VAL A 146 -0.06 17.28 13.79
CA VAL A 146 0.51 17.20 12.44
C VAL A 146 0.27 18.54 11.76
N GLU A 147 1.33 19.13 11.24
CA GLU A 147 1.27 20.31 10.37
C GLU A 147 1.49 19.88 8.92
N GLU A 148 0.47 20.10 8.09
CA GLU A 148 0.50 19.77 6.67
C GLU A 148 1.09 20.96 5.92
N ILE A 149 2.35 20.83 5.51
CA ILE A 149 3.16 21.90 4.90
C ILE A 149 3.42 21.58 3.42
N CYS A 150 2.38 21.14 2.72
CA CYS A 150 2.50 20.84 1.29
C CYS A 150 2.36 22.11 0.45
N THR A 151 3.11 22.20 -0.64
CA THR A 151 2.97 23.31 -1.59
C THR A 151 1.53 23.42 -2.11
N ASP A 152 1.11 24.61 -2.54
CA ASP A 152 -0.21 24.85 -3.17
C ASP A 152 -0.52 23.87 -4.31
N GLU A 153 0.50 23.39 -5.03
CA GLU A 153 0.37 22.39 -6.11
C GLU A 153 -0.21 21.05 -5.62
N GLY A 154 -0.02 20.71 -4.33
CA GLY A 154 -0.61 19.56 -3.66
C GLY A 154 -2.13 19.52 -3.75
N PHE A 155 -2.76 20.69 -3.79
CA PHE A 155 -4.22 20.83 -3.84
C PHE A 155 -4.78 21.04 -5.26
N ARG A 156 -3.91 21.19 -6.27
CA ARG A 156 -4.30 21.41 -7.67
C ARG A 156 -4.41 20.08 -8.41
N THR A 157 -5.64 19.59 -8.58
CA THR A 157 -5.89 18.28 -9.20
C THR A 157 -5.50 18.23 -10.67
N ASP A 158 -5.58 19.33 -11.40
CA ASP A 158 -5.25 19.49 -12.82
C ASP A 158 -3.81 19.98 -13.09
N SER A 159 -3.00 20.18 -12.05
CA SER A 159 -1.61 20.60 -12.20
C SER A 159 -0.78 19.60 -12.99
N SER A 160 0.07 20.13 -13.88
CA SER A 160 1.08 19.39 -14.65
C SER A 160 2.36 19.10 -13.88
N CYS A 161 2.43 19.47 -12.60
CA CYS A 161 3.59 19.17 -11.75
C CYS A 161 3.77 17.65 -11.63
N SER A 162 4.99 17.17 -11.85
CA SER A 162 5.29 15.73 -11.82
C SER A 162 5.23 15.14 -10.40
N PHE A 163 5.47 15.94 -9.36
CA PHE A 163 5.39 15.51 -7.96
C PHE A 163 4.74 16.61 -7.10
N LYS A 164 3.54 16.32 -6.59
CA LYS A 164 2.72 17.29 -5.83
C LYS A 164 2.94 17.23 -4.32
N GLY A 165 3.84 16.36 -3.85
CA GLY A 165 4.15 16.17 -2.42
C GLY A 165 5.37 16.96 -1.94
N ASN A 166 5.71 18.09 -2.57
CA ASN A 166 6.80 18.95 -2.09
C ASN A 166 6.36 19.71 -0.82
N LEU A 167 7.33 19.95 0.06
CA LEU A 167 7.17 20.71 1.30
C LEU A 167 7.50 22.21 1.06
N ASP A 168 6.82 23.12 1.75
CA ASP A 168 7.11 24.57 1.81
C ASP A 168 7.02 25.08 3.27
#